data_AF-A0A940L327-F1
#
_entry.id   AF-A0A940L327-F1
#
_cell.length_a   1.000
_cell.length_b   1.000
_cell.length_c   1.000
_cell.angle_alpha   90.00
_cell.angle_beta   90.00
_cell.angle_gamma   90.00
#
_symmetry.space_group_name_H-M   'P 1'
#
loop_
_entity.id
_entity.type
_entity.pdbx_description
1 polymer ?
#
loop_
_entity_poly.entity_id
_entity_poly.type
_entity_poly.pdbx_seq_one_letter_code
_entity_poly.pdbx_strand_id
1 'polypeptide(L)'
;MKAMICALALAGLFTSQAHASISNMSCGQLADAKAVTVAKIKTVSAKLKDARNSDKIEVLKNEKEALTDLFLDLDSEIKDRCMGDDYND
;
A
#
# COMPACT_ATOMS: atom_id res chain seq x y z
N MET A 1 -5.19 29.78 31.98
CA MET A 1 -6.07 29.44 30.84
C MET A 1 -5.19 28.76 29.80
N LYS A 2 -5.28 27.44 29.63
CA LYS A 2 -6.05 26.77 28.54
C LYS A 2 -5.42 27.18 27.19
N ALA A 3 -4.58 26.38 26.54
CA ALA A 3 -4.89 25.10 25.90
C ALA A 3 -3.53 24.37 25.63
N MET A 4 -3.25 23.19 26.21
CA MET A 4 -3.58 21.87 25.63
C MET A 4 -4.25 21.94 24.25
N ILE A 5 -3.52 21.64 23.19
CA ILE A 5 -3.95 20.92 21.96
C ILE A 5 -2.79 21.06 20.97
N CYS A 6 -2.11 19.96 20.69
CA CYS A 6 -1.57 19.60 19.36
C CYS A 6 -0.80 18.26 19.42
N ALA A 7 -1.34 17.28 20.15
CA ALA A 7 -0.79 15.92 20.19
C ALA A 7 -1.53 14.95 19.24
N LEU A 8 -2.34 15.46 18.31
CA LEU A 8 -3.19 14.65 17.42
C LEU A 8 -2.99 15.00 15.93
N ALA A 9 -1.74 15.01 15.46
CA ALA A 9 -1.45 15.23 14.04
C ALA A 9 -0.46 14.22 13.43
N LEU A 10 -0.06 13.15 14.13
CA LEU A 10 0.88 12.18 13.57
C LEU A 10 0.23 10.97 12.89
N ALA A 11 -1.05 10.67 13.14
CA ALA A 11 -1.70 9.50 12.54
C ALA A 11 -2.14 9.70 11.08
N GLY A 12 -2.28 10.95 10.61
CA GLY A 12 -2.70 11.27 9.24
C GLY A 12 -1.57 11.60 8.26
N LEU A 13 -0.32 11.74 8.72
CA LEU A 13 0.80 12.14 7.86
C LEU A 13 1.49 10.97 7.16
N PHE A 14 1.29 9.72 7.60
CA PHE A 14 1.99 8.57 7.01
C PHE A 14 1.26 7.96 5.81
N THR A 15 -0.07 8.07 5.73
CA THR A 15 -0.85 7.56 4.59
C THR A 15 -0.82 8.53 3.40
N SER A 16 -0.90 9.84 3.65
CA SER A 16 -0.89 10.86 2.59
C SER A 16 0.46 10.97 1.86
N GLN A 17 1.58 10.67 2.52
CA GLN A 17 2.89 10.73 1.87
C GLN A 17 3.11 9.56 0.91
N ALA A 18 2.64 8.36 1.25
CA ALA A 18 2.71 7.21 0.34
C ALA A 18 1.85 7.45 -0.91
N HIS A 19 0.62 7.96 -0.74
CA HIS A 19 -0.27 8.24 -1.86
C HIS A 19 0.27 9.37 -2.76
N ALA A 20 0.79 10.46 -2.18
CA ALA A 20 1.45 11.53 -2.94
C ALA A 20 2.74 11.10 -3.67
N SER A 21 3.37 10.01 -3.21
CA SER A 21 4.55 9.45 -3.87
C SER A 21 4.17 8.72 -5.16
N ILE A 22 3.01 8.06 -5.21
CA ILE A 22 2.54 7.27 -6.36
C ILE A 22 2.22 8.20 -7.53
N SER A 23 1.56 9.33 -7.27
CA SER A 23 1.16 10.30 -8.31
C SER A 23 2.34 10.92 -9.09
N ASN A 24 3.56 10.88 -8.54
CA ASN A 24 4.78 11.40 -9.20
C ASN A 24 5.65 10.31 -9.84
N MET A 25 5.32 9.03 -9.69
CA MET A 25 6.07 7.94 -10.31
C MET A 25 5.80 7.86 -11.82
N SER A 26 6.82 7.51 -12.60
CA SER A 26 6.65 7.14 -14.01
C SER A 26 6.02 5.74 -14.15
N CYS A 27 5.49 5.41 -15.33
CA CYS A 27 4.86 4.11 -15.58
C CYS A 27 5.78 2.90 -15.34
N GLY A 28 7.07 3.02 -15.68
CA GLY A 28 8.06 2.00 -15.35
C GLY A 28 8.20 1.82 -13.84
N GLN A 29 8.28 2.92 -13.09
CA GLN A 29 8.39 2.90 -11.63
C GLN A 29 7.12 2.36 -10.95
N LEU A 30 5.94 2.66 -11.49
CA LEU A 30 4.68 2.11 -11.01
C LEU A 30 4.62 0.59 -11.24
N ALA A 31 5.00 0.11 -12.42
CA ALA A 31 5.05 -1.32 -12.74
C ALA A 31 6.05 -2.07 -11.83
N ASP A 32 7.23 -1.50 -11.61
CA ASP A 32 8.24 -2.04 -10.70
C ASP A 32 7.72 -2.07 -9.25
N ALA A 33 7.11 -0.98 -8.78
CA ALA A 33 6.50 -0.90 -7.45
C ALA A 33 5.41 -1.96 -7.28
N LYS A 34 4.55 -2.16 -8.29
CA LYS A 34 3.52 -3.20 -8.30
C LYS A 34 4.14 -4.60 -8.22
N ALA A 35 5.18 -4.89 -8.99
CA ALA A 35 5.88 -6.17 -8.96
C ALA A 35 6.50 -6.46 -7.57
N VAL A 36 7.14 -5.46 -6.96
CA VAL A 36 7.70 -5.54 -5.61
C VAL A 36 6.60 -5.78 -4.57
N THR A 37 5.48 -5.08 -4.68
CA THR A 37 4.33 -5.26 -3.77
C THR A 37 3.77 -6.68 -3.88
N VAL A 38 3.62 -7.24 -5.08
CA VAL A 38 3.22 -8.64 -5.27
C VAL A 38 4.19 -9.62 -4.62
N ALA A 39 5.52 -9.37 -4.75
CA ALA A 39 6.52 -10.20 -4.10
C ALA A 39 6.38 -10.16 -2.56
N LYS A 40 6.17 -8.97 -1.99
CA LYS A 40 5.93 -8.81 -0.54
C LYS A 40 4.66 -9.54 -0.08
N ILE A 41 3.55 -9.43 -0.82
CA ILE A 41 2.30 -10.17 -0.52
C ILE A 41 2.56 -11.68 -0.48
N LYS A 42 3.34 -12.21 -1.43
CA LYS A 42 3.72 -13.64 -1.44
C LYS A 42 4.54 -14.00 -0.21
N THR A 43 5.54 -13.18 0.14
CA THR A 43 6.37 -13.38 1.34
C THR A 43 5.54 -13.38 2.62
N VAL A 44 4.65 -12.39 2.81
CA VAL A 44 3.78 -12.30 3.98
C VAL A 44 2.80 -13.46 4.02
N SER A 45 2.26 -13.88 2.86
CA SER A 45 1.38 -15.05 2.77
C SER A 45 2.09 -16.35 3.14
N ALA A 46 3.38 -16.51 2.79
CA ALA A 46 4.18 -17.64 3.25
C ALA A 46 4.39 -17.61 4.77
N LYS A 47 4.76 -16.44 5.32
CA LYS A 47 4.90 -16.24 6.77
C LYS A 47 3.59 -16.52 7.52
N LEU A 48 2.43 -16.20 6.95
CA LEU A 48 1.11 -16.50 7.53
C LEU A 48 0.84 -18.01 7.60
N LYS A 49 1.23 -18.77 6.57
CA LYS A 49 1.09 -20.24 6.57
C LYS A 49 1.95 -20.89 7.64
N ASP A 50 3.13 -20.34 7.89
CA ASP A 50 4.08 -20.87 8.87
C ASP A 50 3.83 -20.35 10.30
N ALA A 51 3.05 -19.28 10.45
CA ALA A 51 2.77 -18.67 11.75
C ALA A 51 1.83 -19.53 12.59
N ARG A 52 2.23 -19.79 13.84
CA ARG A 52 1.44 -20.55 14.84
C ARG A 52 1.00 -19.73 16.05
N ASN A 53 1.42 -18.47 16.11
CA ASN A 53 1.11 -17.53 17.20
C ASN A 53 0.02 -16.56 16.72
N SER A 54 -1.08 -16.42 17.48
CA SER A 54 -2.24 -15.60 17.08
C SER A 54 -1.90 -14.13 16.85
N ASP A 55 -1.08 -13.55 17.72
CA ASP A 55 -0.72 -12.13 17.66
C ASP A 55 0.13 -11.85 16.42
N LYS A 56 1.05 -12.78 16.11
CA LYS A 56 1.84 -12.72 14.88
C LYS A 56 0.99 -12.91 13.63
N ILE A 57 -0.05 -13.75 13.70
CA ILE A 57 -0.99 -13.94 12.59
C ILE A 57 -1.77 -12.65 12.33
N GLU A 58 -2.25 -11.98 13.36
CA GLU A 58 -2.99 -10.72 13.21
C GLU A 58 -2.12 -9.61 12.59
N VAL A 59 -0.89 -9.43 13.09
CA VAL A 59 0.07 -8.48 12.52
C VAL A 59 0.34 -8.78 11.04
N LEU A 60 0.58 -10.04 10.69
CA LEU A 60 0.85 -10.43 9.30
C LEU A 60 -0.40 -10.31 8.40
N LYS A 61 -1.61 -10.48 8.95
CA LYS A 61 -2.87 -10.22 8.22
C LYS A 61 -3.01 -8.74 7.90
N ASN A 62 -2.82 -7.86 8.88
CA ASN A 62 -2.88 -6.42 8.69
C ASN A 62 -1.81 -5.93 7.70
N GLU A 63 -0.59 -6.48 7.78
CA GLU A 63 0.47 -6.20 6.81
C GLU A 63 0.09 -6.64 5.40
N LYS A 64 -0.52 -7.83 5.26
CA LYS A 64 -0.99 -8.33 3.96
C LYS A 64 -2.09 -7.45 3.39
N GLU A 65 -3.05 -7.03 4.21
CA GLU A 65 -4.16 -6.16 3.80
C GLU A 65 -3.64 -4.81 3.29
N ALA A 66 -2.75 -4.15 4.06
CA ALA A 66 -2.13 -2.90 3.64
C ALA A 66 -1.32 -3.02 2.33
N LEU A 67 -0.64 -4.16 2.11
CA LEU A 67 0.05 -4.42 0.85
C LEU A 67 -0.93 -4.69 -0.30
N THR A 68 -2.06 -5.31 -0.03
CA THR A 68 -3.12 -5.52 -1.03
C THR A 68 -3.77 -4.20 -1.42
N ASP A 69 -4.05 -3.31 -0.47
CA ASP A 69 -4.56 -1.97 -0.77
C ASP A 69 -3.57 -1.18 -1.63
N LEU A 70 -2.29 -1.18 -1.25
CA LEU A 70 -1.23 -0.55 -2.06
C LEU A 70 -1.14 -1.15 -3.48
N PHE A 71 -1.36 -2.45 -3.63
CA PHE A 71 -1.40 -3.09 -4.94
C PHE A 71 -2.56 -2.56 -5.79
N LEU A 72 -3.75 -2.36 -5.20
CA LEU A 72 -4.92 -1.83 -5.89
C LEU A 72 -4.72 -0.37 -6.29
N ASP A 73 -4.14 0.45 -5.41
CA ASP A 73 -3.81 1.84 -5.70
C ASP A 73 -2.81 1.93 -6.87
N LEU A 74 -1.75 1.12 -6.85
CA LEU A 74 -0.77 1.05 -7.95
C LEU A 74 -1.40 0.53 -9.24
N ASP A 75 -2.30 -0.45 -9.17
CA ASP A 75 -3.00 -0.98 -10.35
C ASP A 75 -3.93 0.05 -10.98
N SER A 76 -4.66 0.82 -10.16
CA SER A 76 -5.51 1.91 -10.63
C SER A 76 -4.66 2.99 -11.31
N GLU A 77 -3.60 3.46 -10.65
CA GLU A 77 -2.72 4.49 -11.20
C GLU A 77 -2.04 4.06 -12.50
N ILE A 78 -1.66 2.79 -12.63
CA ILE A 78 -1.14 2.26 -13.89
C ILE A 78 -2.23 2.27 -14.97
N LYS A 79 -3.44 1.83 -14.67
CA LYS A 79 -4.55 1.85 -15.64
C LYS A 79 -4.86 3.27 -16.09
N ASP A 80 -5.00 4.18 -15.14
CA ASP A 80 -5.40 5.57 -15.38
C ASP A 80 -4.33 6.36 -16.14
N ARG A 81 -3.05 6.11 -15.88
CA ARG A 81 -1.95 6.95 -16.42
C ARG A 81 -1.09 6.28 -17.48
N CYS A 82 -1.03 4.95 -17.49
CA CYS A 82 -0.10 4.20 -18.33
C CYS A 82 -0.78 3.34 -19.38
N MET A 83 -2.09 3.12 -19.25
CA MET A 83 -2.89 2.33 -20.19
C MET A 83 -4.02 3.14 -20.83
N GLY A 84 -3.89 4.48 -20.86
CA GLY A 84 -4.94 5.42 -21.28
C GLY A 84 -5.76 4.97 -22.50
N ASP A 85 -7.08 5.04 -22.34
CA ASP A 85 -8.17 4.84 -23.33
C ASP A 85 -8.27 3.51 -24.11
N ASP A 86 -7.32 2.58 -24.06
CA ASP A 86 -7.42 1.30 -24.81
C ASP A 86 -8.07 0.13 -24.05
N TYR A 87 -8.58 0.35 -22.83
CA TYR A 87 -9.29 -0.69 -22.05
C TYR A 87 -10.82 -0.57 -22.12
N ASN A 88 -11.33 0.30 -22.99
CA ASN A 88 -12.76 0.59 -23.12
C ASN A 88 -13.21 0.76 -24.58
N ASP A 89 -12.69 -0.09 -25.49
CA ASP A 89 -13.28 -0.35 -26.82
C ASP A 89 -13.59 -1.85 -26.98
#